data_AF-A0A667YL86-F1
#
_entry.id   AF-A0A667YL86-F1
#
_cell.length_a   1.000
_cell.length_b   1.000
_cell.length_c   1.000
_cell.angle_alpha   90.00
_cell.angle_beta   90.00
_cell.angle_gamma   90.00
#
_symmetry.space_group_name_H-M   'P 1'
#
loop_
_entity.id
_entity.type
_entity.pdbx_description
1 polymer ?
#
loop_
_entity_poly.entity_id
_entity_poly.type
_entity_poly.pdbx_seq_one_letter_code
_entity_poly.pdbx_strand_id
1 'polypeptide(L)'
;MRPINKKYLQTHLQAASQCGCCGTMSAPSIIFFLQSLVFLITCGRLFRQCQVATPQCRIQKCTTDFVSLTSHLTPSVDGFDTEFCKALRAYSACTQRTAKSCRGNLVFHSAVLGISDLMSQRNCSRDGPTSSTDPEVHHEPCNYHSRTQHAHTHSHAHTHSHAHTHSHNPGHSHVRPAYLFCGLFGDPHLRTFKDSFQTCKVEGAWPLIDNDYLSVQVTNVPVVIGSSATATNKITIIFKPYEGCTDQRVYQAVTDDLPAAFVDGTVNGGTGKVRALWISERSPGRHVELHAGYIGVTVIVRQLGRYLTLAVRIPEELAQAYDATQDLQLCLNGCPSGERIDRGGHLPLPLQSYAAPQGFGVEGARERCREQLEVQDIYFHSCVFDLLTTGDANFTAAAYSAQKDMESLHPHRDKWRIYPRGSATAASHSDSHPIKRLALLLLCALSSALI
;
A
#
# COMPACT_ATOMS: atom_id res chain seq x y z
N MET A 1 -10.84 -64.07 -12.36
CA MET A 1 -10.69 -63.11 -11.24
C MET A 1 -10.65 -61.71 -11.82
N ARG A 2 -11.84 -61.10 -11.91
CA ARG A 2 -12.30 -59.88 -11.21
C ARG A 2 -11.64 -58.58 -11.71
N PRO A 3 -12.47 -57.57 -12.09
CA PRO A 3 -12.08 -56.51 -13.01
C PRO A 3 -11.74 -55.20 -12.29
N ILE A 4 -10.97 -54.37 -12.98
CA ILE A 4 -10.60 -53.02 -12.56
C ILE A 4 -11.79 -52.07 -12.72
N ASN A 5 -11.98 -51.25 -11.69
CA ASN A 5 -13.14 -50.43 -11.39
C ASN A 5 -13.26 -49.22 -12.35
N LYS A 6 -14.24 -49.26 -13.27
CA LYS A 6 -14.67 -48.10 -14.09
C LYS A 6 -15.50 -47.14 -13.24
N LYS A 7 -14.83 -46.24 -12.52
CA LYS A 7 -15.45 -45.06 -11.87
C LYS A 7 -14.50 -43.87 -11.96
N TYR A 8 -14.24 -43.40 -13.18
CA TYR A 8 -13.66 -42.06 -13.39
C TYR A 8 -13.88 -41.56 -14.83
N LEU A 9 -15.05 -41.83 -15.42
CA LEU A 9 -15.42 -41.20 -16.70
C LEU A 9 -16.93 -41.36 -16.98
N GLN A 10 -17.79 -40.65 -16.24
CA GLN A 10 -19.15 -40.23 -16.67
C GLN A 10 -19.94 -39.69 -15.47
N THR A 11 -19.84 -38.38 -15.25
CA THR A 11 -20.88 -37.57 -14.58
C THR A 11 -20.71 -36.11 -15.01
N HIS A 12 -20.76 -35.89 -16.31
CA HIS A 12 -21.24 -34.65 -16.89
C HIS A 12 -22.40 -35.06 -17.79
N LEU A 13 -23.62 -34.77 -17.35
CA LEU A 13 -24.83 -34.42 -18.10
C LEU A 13 -26.09 -34.87 -17.34
N GLN A 14 -26.97 -33.89 -17.17
CA GLN A 14 -28.40 -33.98 -16.83
C GLN A 14 -28.77 -34.34 -15.38
N ALA A 15 -29.25 -33.34 -14.63
CA ALA A 15 -30.68 -33.15 -14.48
C ALA A 15 -30.99 -31.89 -13.65
N ALA A 16 -31.29 -30.81 -14.36
CA ALA A 16 -32.18 -29.78 -13.88
C ALA A 16 -33.61 -30.30 -14.03
N SER A 17 -34.35 -30.39 -12.93
CA SER A 17 -35.81 -30.46 -12.91
C SER A 17 -36.29 -30.36 -11.47
N GLN A 18 -36.82 -29.19 -11.08
CA GLN A 18 -38.07 -29.09 -10.34
C GLN A 18 -38.61 -27.65 -10.34
N CYS A 19 -39.82 -27.52 -10.92
CA CYS A 19 -40.90 -26.54 -10.69
C CYS A 19 -40.64 -25.03 -10.90
N GLY A 20 -41.42 -24.27 -11.68
CA GLY A 20 -42.63 -24.57 -12.46
C GLY A 20 -43.27 -23.29 -13.05
N CYS A 21 -44.22 -23.51 -13.98
CA CYS A 21 -45.33 -22.63 -14.42
C CYS A 21 -45.12 -21.60 -15.55
N CYS A 22 -45.60 -22.00 -16.73
CA CYS A 22 -46.25 -21.28 -17.85
C CYS A 22 -46.13 -19.75 -17.99
N GLY A 23 -45.69 -19.34 -19.18
CA GLY A 23 -46.00 -18.04 -19.79
C GLY A 23 -45.52 -17.99 -21.25
N THR A 24 -46.44 -17.69 -22.15
CA THR A 24 -46.33 -17.73 -23.63
C THR A 24 -45.18 -16.93 -24.24
N MET A 25 -44.59 -17.48 -25.32
CA MET A 25 -43.56 -16.83 -26.15
C MET A 25 -44.07 -15.60 -26.90
N SER A 26 -43.33 -14.50 -26.81
CA SER A 26 -43.36 -13.39 -27.77
C SER A 26 -41.96 -13.17 -28.34
N ALA A 27 -41.88 -12.96 -29.66
CA ALA A 27 -40.63 -12.88 -30.43
C ALA A 27 -39.57 -11.94 -29.83
N PRO A 28 -38.27 -12.28 -29.87
CA PRO A 28 -37.22 -11.39 -29.38
C PRO A 28 -37.12 -10.17 -30.30
N SER A 29 -37.39 -8.99 -29.75
CA SER A 29 -37.30 -7.73 -30.47
C SER A 29 -35.87 -7.47 -30.96
N ILE A 30 -35.74 -6.97 -32.19
CA ILE A 30 -34.49 -6.58 -32.89
C ILE A 30 -33.57 -5.69 -32.02
N ILE A 31 -34.15 -5.03 -31.02
CA ILE A 31 -33.47 -4.20 -30.02
C ILE A 31 -32.47 -5.00 -29.17
N PHE A 32 -32.78 -6.25 -28.79
CA PHE A 32 -31.89 -7.09 -27.98
C PHE A 32 -30.63 -7.55 -28.74
N PHE A 33 -30.77 -7.79 -30.05
CA PHE A 33 -29.63 -8.12 -30.91
C PHE A 33 -28.72 -6.91 -31.14
N LEU A 34 -29.29 -5.72 -31.32
CA LEU A 34 -28.53 -4.47 -31.45
C LEU A 34 -27.80 -4.11 -30.14
N GLN A 35 -28.43 -4.31 -28.98
CA GLN A 35 -27.79 -4.07 -27.68
C GLN A 35 -26.64 -5.05 -27.39
N SER A 36 -26.79 -6.33 -27.76
CA SER A 36 -25.72 -7.32 -27.61
C SER A 36 -24.54 -7.07 -28.55
N LEU A 37 -24.79 -6.61 -29.78
CA LEU A 37 -23.75 -6.28 -30.74
C LEU A 37 -22.99 -5.01 -30.33
N VAL A 38 -23.67 -4.00 -29.81
CA VAL A 38 -23.03 -2.79 -29.25
C VAL A 38 -22.19 -3.14 -28.03
N PHE A 39 -22.66 -4.04 -27.15
CA PHE A 39 -21.89 -4.51 -25.99
C PHE A 39 -20.63 -5.30 -26.38
N LEU A 40 -20.69 -6.13 -27.42
CA LEU A 40 -19.53 -6.85 -27.96
C LEU A 40 -18.51 -5.89 -28.62
N ILE A 41 -18.98 -4.85 -29.31
CA ILE A 41 -18.11 -3.85 -29.95
C ILE A 41 -17.49 -2.91 -28.90
N THR A 42 -18.20 -2.52 -27.85
CA THR A 42 -17.66 -1.71 -26.75
C THR A 42 -16.73 -2.51 -25.86
N CYS A 43 -17.01 -3.78 -25.60
CA CYS A 43 -16.11 -4.68 -24.87
C CYS A 43 -14.84 -5.01 -25.68
N GLY A 44 -14.96 -5.17 -27.01
CA GLY A 44 -13.83 -5.36 -27.93
C GLY A 44 -12.93 -4.12 -28.07
N ARG A 45 -13.46 -2.91 -27.83
CA ARG A 45 -12.67 -1.67 -27.77
C ARG A 45 -12.07 -1.41 -26.38
N LEU A 46 -12.68 -1.90 -25.30
CA LEU A 46 -12.11 -1.82 -23.95
C LEU A 46 -10.94 -2.80 -23.73
N PHE A 47 -10.95 -3.96 -24.41
CA PHE A 47 -9.86 -4.95 -24.33
C PHE A 47 -8.57 -4.53 -25.06
N ARG A 48 -8.62 -3.51 -25.93
CA ARG A 48 -7.45 -3.07 -26.72
C ARG A 48 -6.57 -2.04 -25.98
N GLN A 49 -6.99 -1.58 -24.80
CA GLN A 49 -6.25 -0.60 -23.98
C GLN A 49 -5.78 -1.14 -22.61
N CYS A 50 -5.72 -2.45 -22.43
CA CYS A 50 -4.95 -3.07 -21.34
C CYS A 50 -3.61 -3.59 -21.87
N GLN A 51 -2.74 -2.68 -22.34
CA GLN A 51 -1.31 -2.97 -22.27
C GLN A 51 -0.84 -2.58 -20.87
N VAL A 52 -1.11 -3.46 -19.92
CA VAL A 52 -0.39 -3.51 -18.66
C VAL A 52 1.07 -3.77 -19.03
N ALA A 53 1.92 -2.75 -18.89
CA ALA A 53 3.36 -2.91 -19.00
C ALA A 53 3.83 -3.76 -17.81
N THR A 54 3.70 -5.08 -17.95
CA THR A 54 4.37 -6.02 -17.06
C THR A 54 5.87 -5.73 -17.11
N PRO A 55 6.60 -5.75 -15.98
CA PRO A 55 8.06 -5.66 -16.01
C PRO A 55 8.58 -6.82 -16.86
N GLN A 56 8.97 -6.53 -18.09
CA GLN A 56 9.33 -7.56 -19.06
C GLN A 56 10.62 -8.24 -18.61
N CYS A 57 10.66 -9.57 -18.71
CA CYS A 57 11.87 -10.36 -18.50
C CYS A 57 13.01 -9.82 -19.39
N ARG A 58 14.09 -9.33 -18.77
CA ARG A 58 15.20 -8.68 -19.49
C ARG A 58 16.33 -9.63 -19.88
N ILE A 59 16.06 -10.93 -19.97
CA ILE A 59 17.09 -11.93 -20.29
C ILE A 59 17.80 -11.67 -21.62
N GLN A 60 17.08 -11.18 -22.63
CA GLN A 60 17.66 -10.85 -23.93
C GLN A 60 18.73 -9.76 -23.79
N LYS A 61 18.46 -8.73 -22.99
CA LYS A 61 19.45 -7.68 -22.69
C LYS A 61 20.68 -8.24 -21.99
N CYS A 62 20.50 -9.04 -20.93
CA CYS A 62 21.62 -9.68 -20.23
C CYS A 62 22.49 -10.52 -21.18
N THR A 63 21.86 -11.21 -22.13
CA THR A 63 22.56 -12.05 -23.12
C THR A 63 23.32 -11.20 -24.14
N THR A 64 22.69 -10.14 -24.65
CA THR A 64 23.34 -9.19 -25.57
C THR A 64 24.54 -8.51 -24.92
N ASP A 65 24.42 -8.10 -23.65
CA ASP A 65 25.50 -7.47 -22.90
C ASP A 65 26.68 -8.45 -22.71
N PHE A 66 26.41 -9.71 -22.39
CA PHE A 66 27.44 -10.75 -22.30
C PHE A 66 28.16 -11.01 -23.65
N VAL A 67 27.40 -11.11 -24.74
CA VAL A 67 27.97 -11.28 -26.09
C VAL A 67 28.83 -10.07 -26.46
N SER A 68 28.37 -8.86 -26.16
CA SER A 68 29.14 -7.63 -26.37
C SER A 68 30.49 -7.67 -25.62
N LEU A 69 30.46 -7.98 -24.32
CA LEU A 69 31.65 -8.06 -23.45
C LEU A 69 32.65 -9.15 -23.88
N THR A 70 32.20 -10.19 -24.59
CA THR A 70 33.03 -11.32 -25.00
C THR A 70 33.43 -11.30 -26.48
N SER A 71 32.75 -10.51 -27.30
CA SER A 71 32.96 -10.46 -28.76
C SER A 71 34.38 -10.04 -29.19
N HIS A 72 35.07 -9.27 -28.36
CA HIS A 72 36.44 -8.79 -28.61
C HIS A 72 37.51 -9.68 -27.98
N LEU A 73 37.13 -10.70 -27.21
CA LEU A 73 38.07 -11.58 -26.54
C LEU A 73 38.56 -12.65 -27.51
N THR A 74 39.86 -12.68 -27.78
CA THR A 74 40.53 -13.70 -28.61
C THR A 74 41.29 -14.70 -27.74
N PRO A 75 41.17 -16.02 -27.96
CA PRO A 75 41.81 -17.06 -27.13
C PRO A 75 43.35 -17.02 -27.11
N SER A 76 43.98 -16.19 -27.97
CA SER A 76 45.42 -16.10 -28.15
C SER A 76 46.07 -14.97 -27.33
N VAL A 77 45.34 -14.31 -26.42
CA VAL A 77 45.80 -13.14 -25.65
C VAL A 77 45.90 -13.51 -24.16
N ASP A 78 47.03 -13.14 -23.52
CA ASP A 78 47.22 -13.29 -22.08
C ASP A 78 46.12 -12.53 -21.31
N GLY A 79 45.43 -13.23 -20.39
CA GLY A 79 44.33 -12.66 -19.60
C GLY A 79 42.92 -12.90 -20.16
N PHE A 80 42.78 -13.66 -21.25
CA PHE A 80 41.46 -14.06 -21.81
C PHE A 80 40.53 -14.65 -20.74
N ASP A 81 40.97 -15.65 -19.98
CA ASP A 81 40.12 -16.31 -18.98
C ASP A 81 39.73 -15.36 -17.85
N THR A 82 40.61 -14.42 -17.48
CA THR A 82 40.32 -13.40 -16.48
C THR A 82 39.20 -12.46 -16.94
N GLU A 83 39.27 -11.94 -18.15
CA GLU A 83 38.25 -11.04 -18.70
C GLU A 83 36.94 -11.77 -19.02
N PHE A 84 37.04 -13.02 -19.49
CA PHE A 84 35.87 -13.87 -19.72
C PHE A 84 35.15 -14.20 -18.41
N CYS A 85 35.88 -14.52 -17.33
CA CYS A 85 35.29 -14.71 -16.00
C CYS A 85 34.64 -13.43 -15.46
N LYS A 86 35.22 -12.24 -15.71
CA LYS A 86 34.60 -10.96 -15.36
C LYS A 86 33.28 -10.74 -16.11
N ALA A 87 33.22 -11.09 -17.39
CA ALA A 87 31.99 -11.03 -18.20
C ALA A 87 30.93 -12.04 -17.72
N LEU A 88 31.33 -13.27 -17.39
CA LEU A 88 30.44 -14.28 -16.82
C LEU A 88 29.85 -13.87 -15.47
N ARG A 89 30.64 -13.23 -14.59
CA ARG A 89 30.11 -12.69 -13.32
C ARG A 89 29.08 -11.58 -13.57
N ALA A 90 29.34 -10.70 -14.53
CA ALA A 90 28.39 -9.66 -14.93
C ALA A 90 27.07 -10.26 -15.45
N TYR A 91 27.17 -11.32 -16.27
CA TYR A 91 26.01 -12.03 -16.80
C TYR A 91 25.20 -12.74 -15.69
N SER A 92 25.89 -13.38 -14.74
CA SER A 92 25.28 -13.98 -13.54
C SER A 92 24.54 -12.94 -12.69
N ALA A 93 25.14 -11.77 -12.46
CA ALA A 93 24.49 -10.71 -11.68
C ALA A 93 23.26 -10.15 -12.41
N CYS A 94 23.35 -9.92 -13.73
CA CYS A 94 22.22 -9.43 -14.54
C CYS A 94 21.03 -10.40 -14.50
N THR A 95 21.29 -11.70 -14.66
CA THR A 95 20.25 -12.73 -14.61
C THR A 95 19.58 -12.80 -13.23
N GLN A 96 20.34 -12.70 -12.14
CA GLN A 96 19.77 -12.68 -10.77
C GLN A 96 18.81 -11.50 -10.55
N ARG A 97 19.15 -10.28 -11.01
CA ARG A 97 18.29 -9.09 -10.84
C ARG A 97 16.94 -9.23 -11.54
N THR A 98 16.88 -9.92 -12.68
CA THR A 98 15.63 -10.12 -13.45
C THR A 98 14.93 -11.45 -13.16
N ALA A 99 15.40 -12.25 -12.19
CA ALA A 99 14.90 -13.61 -11.96
C ALA A 99 13.40 -13.66 -11.62
N LYS A 100 12.88 -12.67 -10.88
CA LYS A 100 11.45 -12.61 -10.50
C LYS A 100 10.53 -12.47 -11.72
N SER A 101 10.88 -11.61 -12.68
CA SER A 101 10.11 -11.40 -13.92
C SER A 101 10.34 -12.48 -14.97
N CYS A 102 11.39 -13.30 -14.84
CA CYS A 102 11.76 -14.34 -15.80
C CYS A 102 11.38 -15.78 -15.39
N ARG A 103 10.59 -15.99 -14.32
CA ARG A 103 10.26 -17.33 -13.79
C ARG A 103 9.74 -18.34 -14.83
N GLY A 104 8.94 -17.89 -15.79
CA GLY A 104 8.38 -18.72 -16.86
C GLY A 104 9.14 -18.68 -18.19
N ASN A 105 10.31 -18.04 -18.25
CA ASN A 105 11.05 -17.86 -19.50
C ASN A 105 12.10 -18.96 -19.68
N LEU A 106 11.96 -19.79 -20.72
CA LEU A 106 12.90 -20.89 -20.99
C LEU A 106 14.33 -20.40 -21.29
N VAL A 107 14.47 -19.27 -22.00
CA VAL A 107 15.79 -18.68 -22.32
C VAL A 107 16.54 -18.27 -21.06
N PHE A 108 15.81 -17.77 -20.06
CA PHE A 108 16.38 -17.44 -18.75
C PHE A 108 16.95 -18.67 -18.05
N HIS A 109 16.18 -19.77 -17.98
CA HIS A 109 16.65 -21.00 -17.34
C HIS A 109 17.83 -21.63 -18.09
N SER A 110 17.79 -21.62 -19.42
CA SER A 110 18.92 -22.06 -20.25
C SER A 110 20.17 -21.21 -20.02
N ALA A 111 20.03 -19.89 -19.90
CA ALA A 111 21.14 -18.99 -19.61
C ALA A 111 21.73 -19.21 -18.22
N VAL A 112 20.90 -19.40 -17.18
CA VAL A 112 21.37 -19.69 -15.82
C VAL A 112 22.19 -20.99 -15.77
N LEU A 113 21.72 -22.04 -16.45
CA LEU A 113 22.46 -23.30 -16.57
C LEU A 113 23.76 -23.12 -17.36
N GLY A 114 23.73 -22.40 -18.48
CA GLY A 114 24.91 -22.11 -19.29
C GLY A 114 25.96 -21.29 -18.55
N ILE A 115 25.56 -20.31 -17.73
CA ILE A 115 26.47 -19.55 -16.88
C ILE A 115 27.17 -20.49 -15.89
N SER A 116 26.42 -21.37 -15.21
CA SER A 116 27.00 -22.32 -14.25
C SER A 116 28.00 -23.28 -14.89
N ASP A 117 27.69 -23.77 -16.09
CA ASP A 117 28.56 -24.65 -16.87
C ASP A 117 29.86 -23.92 -17.30
N LEU A 118 29.73 -22.72 -17.89
CA LEU A 118 30.86 -21.90 -18.31
C LEU A 118 31.78 -21.48 -17.14
N MET A 119 31.19 -21.18 -15.98
CA MET A 119 31.95 -20.90 -14.75
C MET A 119 32.77 -22.11 -14.30
N SER A 120 32.20 -23.32 -14.38
CA SER A 120 32.88 -24.57 -14.02
C SER A 120 33.97 -24.94 -15.03
N GLN A 121 33.70 -24.80 -16.33
CA GLN A 121 34.65 -25.17 -17.39
C GLN A 121 35.94 -24.35 -17.34
N ARG A 122 35.85 -23.08 -16.91
CA ARG A 122 36.98 -22.15 -16.86
C ARG A 122 37.50 -21.86 -15.45
N ASN A 123 37.07 -22.63 -14.46
CA ASN A 123 37.45 -22.46 -13.04
C ASN A 123 37.29 -21.00 -12.55
N CYS A 124 36.22 -20.33 -12.98
CA CYS A 124 35.95 -18.96 -12.57
C CYS A 124 35.49 -18.94 -11.11
N SER A 125 36.14 -18.12 -10.27
CA SER A 125 35.58 -17.78 -8.96
C SER A 125 34.25 -17.05 -9.11
N ARG A 126 33.25 -17.41 -8.29
CA ARG A 126 31.96 -16.70 -8.24
C ARG A 126 32.09 -15.27 -7.72
N ASP A 127 33.09 -15.04 -6.87
CA ASP A 127 33.41 -13.73 -6.31
C ASP A 127 34.56 -13.07 -7.07
N GLY A 128 34.48 -11.76 -7.29
CA GLY A 128 35.50 -10.96 -7.97
C GLY A 128 34.93 -9.85 -8.85
N PRO A 129 35.78 -9.07 -9.53
CA PRO A 129 35.35 -7.95 -10.36
C PRO A 129 34.49 -8.42 -11.55
N THR A 130 33.59 -7.56 -12.00
CA THR A 130 32.76 -7.71 -13.21
C THR A 130 33.28 -6.79 -14.32
N SER A 131 33.11 -7.18 -15.59
CA SER A 131 33.57 -6.35 -16.73
C SER A 131 32.72 -5.09 -16.82
N SER A 132 33.36 -3.91 -16.72
CA SER A 132 32.70 -2.62 -16.55
C SER A 132 32.29 -2.02 -17.88
N THR A 133 31.02 -2.19 -18.24
CA THR A 133 30.26 -1.21 -19.05
C THR A 133 29.22 -0.45 -18.21
N ASP A 134 29.17 -0.71 -16.89
CA ASP A 134 28.42 0.17 -16.00
C ASP A 134 29.24 1.47 -15.87
N PRO A 135 28.66 2.66 -16.13
CA PRO A 135 29.27 3.89 -15.67
C PRO A 135 29.58 3.68 -14.18
N GLU A 136 30.77 4.10 -13.76
CA GLU A 136 31.23 4.15 -12.37
C GLU A 136 30.00 4.29 -11.46
N VAL A 137 29.63 3.21 -10.76
CA VAL A 137 28.45 3.21 -9.89
C VAL A 137 28.79 4.20 -8.81
N HIS A 138 28.47 5.47 -9.07
CA HIS A 138 28.39 6.49 -8.06
C HIS A 138 27.44 5.90 -7.03
N HIS A 139 27.98 5.43 -5.91
CA HIS A 139 27.20 4.94 -4.80
C HIS A 139 26.20 6.04 -4.48
N GLU A 140 24.96 5.81 -4.89
CA GLU A 140 23.92 6.80 -4.73
C GLU A 140 23.77 7.01 -3.23
N PRO A 141 23.82 8.26 -2.74
CA PRO A 141 23.82 8.50 -1.31
C PRO A 141 22.61 7.80 -0.68
N CYS A 142 22.84 7.00 0.36
CA CYS A 142 21.80 6.27 1.09
C CYS A 142 20.85 7.18 1.89
N ASN A 143 20.76 8.45 1.49
CA ASN A 143 19.81 9.42 1.95
C ASN A 143 18.87 9.77 0.79
N TYR A 144 17.60 9.40 0.94
CA TYR A 144 16.54 9.67 -0.02
C TYR A 144 16.43 11.15 -0.41
N HIS A 145 16.62 12.07 0.54
CA HIS A 145 16.57 13.50 0.25
C HIS A 145 17.71 13.98 -0.63
N SER A 146 18.91 13.41 -0.47
CA SER A 146 20.05 13.71 -1.34
C SER A 146 19.79 13.22 -2.76
N ARG A 147 19.27 11.99 -2.90
CA ARG A 147 18.91 11.39 -4.19
C ARG A 147 17.92 12.25 -4.98
N THR A 148 16.80 12.62 -4.35
CA THR A 148 15.75 13.43 -4.97
C THR A 148 16.24 14.82 -5.38
N GLN A 149 17.20 15.42 -4.67
CA GLN A 149 17.80 16.70 -5.06
C GLN A 149 18.73 16.59 -6.28
N HIS A 150 19.50 15.51 -6.39
CA HIS A 150 20.45 15.30 -7.51
C HIS A 150 19.77 14.84 -8.80
N ALA A 151 18.66 14.10 -8.73
CA ALA A 151 17.88 13.69 -9.91
C ALA A 151 17.39 14.88 -10.76
N HIS A 152 17.29 16.08 -10.19
CA HIS A 152 16.85 17.30 -10.91
C HIS A 152 17.99 18.14 -11.50
N THR A 153 19.26 17.79 -11.28
CA THR A 153 20.42 18.51 -11.86
C THR A 153 20.97 17.84 -13.12
N HIS A 154 20.52 16.64 -13.46
CA HIS A 154 20.87 15.93 -14.68
C HIS A 154 19.65 15.67 -15.58
N SER A 155 18.97 16.74 -16.01
CA SER A 155 18.13 16.66 -17.21
C SER A 155 19.02 16.86 -18.45
N HIS A 156 19.20 15.79 -19.21
CA HIS A 156 19.94 15.78 -20.46
C HIS A 156 19.36 16.80 -21.45
N ALA A 157 20.22 17.69 -21.95
CA ALA A 157 19.96 18.50 -23.13
C ALA A 157 19.89 17.57 -24.37
N HIS A 158 18.68 17.25 -24.80
CA HIS A 158 18.44 16.71 -26.13
C HIS A 158 18.03 17.86 -27.06
N THR A 159 18.91 18.17 -28.01
CA THR A 159 18.66 19.11 -29.10
C THR A 159 17.63 18.53 -30.06
N HIS A 160 16.36 18.87 -29.88
CA HIS A 160 15.35 18.75 -30.94
C HIS A 160 14.55 20.04 -31.04
N SER A 161 14.76 20.72 -32.15
CA SER A 161 14.06 21.91 -32.59
C SER A 161 12.65 21.57 -33.06
N HIS A 162 11.64 21.73 -32.20
CA HIS A 162 10.27 22.04 -32.64
C HIS A 162 9.61 22.95 -31.60
N ALA A 163 9.18 24.12 -32.08
CA ALA A 163 8.59 25.16 -31.27
C ALA A 163 7.16 24.79 -30.86
N HIS A 164 6.94 24.62 -29.56
CA HIS A 164 5.63 24.79 -28.94
C HIS A 164 5.76 25.76 -27.77
N THR A 165 5.10 26.90 -27.92
CA THR A 165 4.97 27.97 -26.93
C THR A 165 4.11 27.48 -25.77
N HIS A 166 4.77 27.05 -24.69
CA HIS A 166 4.15 27.03 -23.37
C HIS A 166 4.99 27.90 -22.43
N SER A 167 4.35 29.00 -22.01
CA SER A 167 4.86 29.93 -21.00
C SER A 167 5.06 29.17 -19.68
N HIS A 168 6.31 28.88 -19.35
CA HIS A 168 6.70 28.43 -18.02
C HIS A 168 7.53 29.54 -17.36
N ASN A 169 6.96 30.09 -16.28
CA ASN A 169 7.65 30.96 -15.33
C ASN A 169 8.94 30.27 -14.83
N PRO A 170 10.12 30.93 -14.86
CA PRO A 170 11.34 30.36 -14.30
C PRO A 170 11.38 30.63 -12.79
N GLY A 171 10.62 29.83 -12.04
CA GLY A 171 10.72 29.76 -10.59
C GLY A 171 11.38 28.45 -10.19
N HIS A 172 12.64 28.52 -9.74
CA HIS A 172 13.32 27.42 -9.04
C HIS A 172 12.52 27.02 -7.81
N SER A 173 11.57 26.10 -7.97
CA SER A 173 10.88 25.45 -6.86
C SER A 173 11.59 24.14 -6.59
N HIS A 174 12.29 24.05 -5.46
CA HIS A 174 12.66 22.77 -4.87
C HIS A 174 11.36 21.98 -4.64
N VAL A 175 10.97 21.11 -5.58
CA VAL A 175 9.82 20.22 -5.41
C VAL A 175 10.20 19.26 -4.29
N ARG A 176 9.75 19.56 -3.07
CA ARG A 176 9.90 18.65 -1.93
C ARG A 176 9.16 17.36 -2.27
N PRO A 177 9.71 16.18 -1.93
CA PRO A 177 9.01 14.92 -2.17
C PRO A 177 7.63 14.96 -1.53
N ALA A 178 6.60 14.59 -2.30
CA ALA A 178 5.26 14.44 -1.75
C ALA A 178 5.25 13.21 -0.83
N TYR A 179 4.74 13.37 0.38
CA TYR A 179 4.62 12.30 1.35
C TYR A 179 3.15 11.92 1.53
N LEU A 180 2.92 10.67 1.91
CA LEU A 180 1.62 10.13 2.28
C LEU A 180 1.69 9.60 3.72
N PHE A 181 0.53 9.55 4.36
CA PHE A 181 0.38 9.07 5.73
C PHE A 181 -0.63 7.93 5.78
N CYS A 182 -0.31 6.86 6.52
CA CYS A 182 -1.25 5.82 6.89
C CYS A 182 -1.20 5.58 8.40
N GLY A 183 -2.33 5.28 9.03
CA GLY A 183 -2.41 4.97 10.45
C GLY A 183 -3.40 3.85 10.75
N LEU A 184 -3.09 3.04 11.76
CA LEU A 184 -3.92 1.96 12.27
C LEU A 184 -3.91 1.99 13.81
N PHE A 185 -5.08 2.05 14.43
CA PHE A 185 -5.26 2.11 15.88
C PHE A 185 -6.66 1.65 16.28
N GLY A 186 -6.92 1.45 17.57
CA GLY A 186 -8.28 1.13 18.02
C GLY A 186 -8.80 -0.19 17.46
N ASP A 187 -10.09 -0.23 17.12
CA ASP A 187 -10.76 -1.44 16.65
C ASP A 187 -10.80 -1.67 15.12
N PRO A 188 -9.67 -2.10 14.59
CA PRO A 188 -8.73 -1.23 13.90
C PRO A 188 -9.42 -0.20 13.00
N HIS A 189 -9.31 1.04 13.44
CA HIS A 189 -9.52 2.22 12.63
C HIS A 189 -8.33 2.47 11.71
N LEU A 190 -8.60 2.51 10.42
CA LEU A 190 -7.62 2.68 9.35
C LEU A 190 -7.77 4.05 8.71
N ARG A 191 -6.70 4.85 8.74
CA ARG A 191 -6.51 6.00 7.85
C ARG A 191 -5.58 5.59 6.72
N THR A 192 -6.11 5.56 5.50
CA THR A 192 -5.36 5.24 4.27
C THR A 192 -4.50 6.40 3.78
N PHE A 193 -3.59 6.12 2.84
CA PHE A 193 -2.79 7.13 2.12
C PHE A 193 -3.62 8.15 1.34
N LYS A 194 -4.87 7.81 1.01
CA LYS A 194 -5.84 8.70 0.35
C LYS A 194 -6.66 9.55 1.34
N ASP A 195 -6.27 9.57 2.61
CA ASP A 195 -6.99 10.20 3.71
C ASP A 195 -8.43 9.67 3.91
N SER A 196 -8.75 8.51 3.34
CA SER A 196 -9.99 7.82 3.66
C SER A 196 -9.88 7.15 5.02
N PHE A 197 -10.94 7.28 5.82
CA PHE A 197 -11.04 6.69 7.15
C PHE A 197 -12.06 5.55 7.15
N GLN A 198 -11.67 4.41 7.71
CA GLN A 198 -12.46 3.18 7.72
C GLN A 198 -12.31 2.50 9.08
N THR A 199 -13.29 1.68 9.45
CA THR A 199 -13.22 0.84 10.65
C THR A 199 -13.49 -0.58 10.23
N CYS A 200 -12.58 -1.46 10.61
CA CYS A 200 -12.43 -2.73 9.93
C CYS A 200 -12.42 -3.86 10.94
N LYS A 201 -13.04 -4.99 10.60
CA LYS A 201 -12.89 -6.22 11.38
C LYS A 201 -11.48 -6.79 11.16
N VAL A 202 -11.13 -7.13 9.91
CA VAL A 202 -9.80 -7.58 9.47
C VAL A 202 -9.11 -8.50 10.49
N GLU A 203 -9.83 -9.53 10.93
CA GLU A 203 -9.34 -10.52 11.90
C GLU A 203 -8.22 -11.37 11.28
N GLY A 204 -7.20 -11.70 12.08
CA GLY A 204 -6.03 -12.44 11.60
C GLY A 204 -5.00 -11.53 10.94
N ALA A 205 -4.22 -12.09 10.01
CA ALA A 205 -3.07 -11.44 9.41
C ALA A 205 -3.44 -10.67 8.13
N TRP A 206 -3.08 -9.38 8.07
CA TRP A 206 -3.41 -8.50 6.94
C TRP A 206 -2.22 -7.62 6.49
N PRO A 207 -2.01 -7.46 5.17
CA PRO A 207 -0.99 -6.57 4.63
C PRO A 207 -1.47 -5.11 4.63
N LEU A 208 -0.82 -4.26 5.42
CA LEU A 208 -1.04 -2.81 5.38
C LEU A 208 -0.35 -2.18 4.18
N ILE A 209 0.91 -2.55 3.97
CA ILE A 209 1.75 -2.10 2.87
C ILE A 209 2.42 -3.35 2.32
N ASP A 210 2.41 -3.52 1.00
CA ASP A 210 3.25 -4.50 0.33
C ASP A 210 3.63 -3.95 -1.05
N ASN A 211 4.78 -3.28 -1.11
CA ASN A 211 5.30 -2.64 -2.32
C ASN A 211 6.74 -3.10 -2.58
N ASP A 212 7.43 -2.58 -3.58
CA ASP A 212 8.78 -3.03 -3.96
C ASP A 212 9.84 -2.88 -2.84
N TYR A 213 9.59 -2.03 -1.84
CA TYR A 213 10.58 -1.60 -0.84
C TYR A 213 10.26 -2.03 0.59
N LEU A 214 8.97 -2.18 0.92
CA LEU A 214 8.49 -2.35 2.28
C LEU A 214 7.29 -3.30 2.30
N SER A 215 7.30 -4.24 3.25
CA SER A 215 6.11 -5.01 3.62
C SER A 215 5.77 -4.73 5.08
N VAL A 216 4.54 -4.32 5.36
CA VAL A 216 4.01 -4.11 6.71
C VAL A 216 2.79 -5.01 6.87
N GLN A 217 2.88 -5.93 7.82
CA GLN A 217 1.82 -6.89 8.12
C GLN A 217 1.39 -6.73 9.58
N VAL A 218 0.09 -6.76 9.81
CA VAL A 218 -0.49 -6.71 11.15
C VAL A 218 -1.30 -7.96 11.44
N THR A 219 -1.40 -8.35 12.69
CA THR A 219 -2.36 -9.38 13.14
C THR A 219 -3.35 -8.75 14.10
N ASN A 220 -4.64 -8.86 13.79
CA ASN A 220 -5.71 -8.36 14.65
C ASN A 220 -6.46 -9.53 15.29
N VAL A 221 -6.80 -9.38 16.56
CA VAL A 221 -7.52 -10.39 17.35
C VAL A 221 -8.80 -9.79 17.94
N PRO A 222 -9.90 -10.55 18.06
CA PRO A 222 -11.12 -10.07 18.70
C PRO A 222 -10.85 -9.59 20.13
N VAL A 223 -11.34 -8.39 20.48
CA VAL A 223 -11.17 -7.82 21.83
C VAL A 223 -12.10 -8.50 22.82
N VAL A 224 -13.32 -8.79 22.38
CA VAL A 224 -14.35 -9.53 23.12
C VAL A 224 -14.83 -10.69 22.25
N ILE A 225 -14.98 -11.87 22.84
CA ILE A 225 -15.44 -13.07 22.12
C ILE A 225 -16.82 -12.81 21.52
N GLY A 226 -16.95 -13.02 20.21
CA GLY A 226 -18.20 -12.82 19.46
C GLY A 226 -18.48 -11.38 19.03
N SER A 227 -17.62 -10.40 19.39
CA SER A 227 -17.71 -9.03 18.89
C SER A 227 -17.02 -8.90 17.51
N SER A 228 -17.46 -7.92 16.72
CA SER A 228 -16.77 -7.50 15.50
C SER A 228 -15.54 -6.62 15.78
N ALA A 229 -15.41 -6.10 17.01
CA ALA A 229 -14.26 -5.30 17.42
C ALA A 229 -13.01 -6.20 17.57
N THR A 230 -12.00 -5.94 16.75
CA THR A 230 -10.68 -6.57 16.85
C THR A 230 -9.65 -5.53 17.25
N ALA A 231 -8.43 -5.90 17.61
CA ALA A 231 -7.33 -4.96 17.83
C ALA A 231 -5.99 -5.60 17.49
N THR A 232 -5.01 -4.78 17.11
CA THR A 232 -3.71 -5.27 16.65
C THR A 232 -2.87 -5.78 17.82
N ASN A 233 -2.39 -7.03 17.76
CA ASN A 233 -1.51 -7.62 18.77
C ASN A 233 -0.14 -8.02 18.24
N LYS A 234 0.08 -7.92 16.92
CA LYS A 234 1.36 -8.18 16.28
C LYS A 234 1.54 -7.26 15.08
N ILE A 235 2.74 -6.71 14.94
CA ILE A 235 3.18 -5.92 13.79
C ILE A 235 4.49 -6.53 13.29
N THR A 236 4.59 -6.75 11.99
CA THR A 236 5.80 -7.22 11.30
C THR A 236 6.12 -6.27 10.17
N ILE A 237 7.33 -5.73 10.16
CA ILE A 237 7.82 -4.79 9.14
C ILE A 237 9.06 -5.39 8.51
N ILE A 238 9.02 -5.58 7.19
CA ILE A 238 10.13 -6.10 6.40
C ILE A 238 10.64 -4.96 5.52
N PHE A 239 11.82 -4.46 5.84
CA PHE A 239 12.59 -3.57 4.97
C PHE A 239 13.29 -4.45 3.92
N LYS A 240 12.82 -4.39 2.68
CA LYS A 240 13.38 -5.17 1.57
C LYS A 240 14.82 -4.70 1.28
N PRO A 241 15.71 -5.59 0.78
CA PRO A 241 17.10 -5.25 0.56
C PRO A 241 17.20 -4.10 -0.45
N TYR A 242 18.13 -3.17 -0.19
CA TYR A 242 18.41 -2.02 -1.04
C TYR A 242 19.92 -1.94 -1.29
N GLU A 243 20.31 -2.20 -2.54
CA GLU A 243 21.71 -2.33 -2.94
C GLU A 243 22.54 -1.11 -2.50
N GLY A 244 23.67 -1.36 -1.84
CA GLY A 244 24.56 -0.32 -1.33
C GLY A 244 24.11 0.37 -0.03
N CYS A 245 22.90 0.13 0.48
CA CYS A 245 22.39 0.82 1.67
C CYS A 245 22.00 -0.07 2.83
N THR A 246 21.23 -1.13 2.60
CA THR A 246 20.88 -2.09 3.66
C THR A 246 20.54 -3.45 3.08
N ASP A 247 20.96 -4.50 3.78
CA ASP A 247 20.39 -5.83 3.62
C ASP A 247 18.93 -5.83 4.09
N GLN A 248 18.22 -6.94 3.83
CA GLN A 248 16.88 -7.12 4.36
C GLN A 248 16.90 -7.06 5.89
N ARG A 249 16.00 -6.27 6.48
CA ARG A 249 15.81 -6.23 7.94
C ARG A 249 14.36 -6.51 8.27
N VAL A 250 14.14 -7.25 9.35
CA VAL A 250 12.81 -7.59 9.85
C VAL A 250 12.65 -7.05 11.25
N TYR A 251 11.63 -6.25 11.45
CA TYR A 251 11.17 -5.80 12.75
C TYR A 251 9.88 -6.54 13.09
N GLN A 252 9.75 -7.00 14.33
CA GLN A 252 8.52 -7.60 14.82
C GLN A 252 8.25 -7.09 16.23
N ALA A 253 7.01 -6.68 16.46
CA ALA A 253 6.50 -6.34 17.78
C ALA A 253 5.26 -7.18 18.04
N VAL A 254 5.10 -7.62 19.29
CA VAL A 254 3.87 -8.26 19.78
C VAL A 254 3.43 -7.55 21.06
N THR A 255 2.19 -7.76 21.48
CA THR A 255 1.74 -7.31 22.80
C THR A 255 2.72 -7.78 23.89
N ASP A 256 3.13 -6.84 24.74
CA ASP A 256 4.07 -6.98 25.86
C ASP A 256 5.54 -7.19 25.46
N ASP A 257 5.85 -7.13 24.15
CA ASP A 257 7.21 -7.17 23.62
C ASP A 257 7.34 -6.19 22.43
N LEU A 258 7.74 -4.96 22.75
CA LEU A 258 8.04 -3.90 21.80
C LEU A 258 9.55 -3.62 21.79
N PRO A 259 10.37 -4.38 21.05
CA PRO A 259 11.81 -4.28 21.09
C PRO A 259 12.31 -3.00 20.39
N ALA A 260 13.46 -2.50 20.85
CA ALA A 260 14.22 -1.42 20.20
C ALA A 260 15.26 -1.96 19.18
N ALA A 261 15.06 -3.17 18.67
CA ALA A 261 15.96 -3.87 17.77
C ALA A 261 15.19 -4.67 16.70
N PHE A 262 15.86 -4.98 15.60
CA PHE A 262 15.42 -5.96 14.61
C PHE A 262 15.48 -7.37 15.20
N VAL A 263 14.83 -8.34 14.54
CA VAL A 263 14.76 -9.74 15.01
C VAL A 263 16.12 -10.43 15.14
N ASP A 264 17.14 -9.93 14.44
CA ASP A 264 18.53 -10.39 14.51
C ASP A 264 19.35 -9.70 15.62
N GLY A 265 18.70 -8.85 16.43
CA GLY A 265 19.32 -8.09 17.52
C GLY A 265 20.02 -6.79 17.08
N THR A 266 20.05 -6.48 15.78
CA THR A 266 20.65 -5.23 15.30
C THR A 266 19.73 -4.04 15.52
N VAL A 267 20.29 -2.85 15.76
CA VAL A 267 19.51 -1.60 15.94
C VAL A 267 19.62 -0.66 14.74
N ASN A 268 20.53 -0.95 13.82
CA ASN A 268 20.77 -0.20 12.58
C ASN A 268 20.93 -1.18 11.40
N GLY A 269 20.45 -0.79 10.23
CA GLY A 269 20.72 -1.43 8.95
C GLY A 269 21.63 -0.55 8.08
N GLY A 270 22.74 -1.12 7.61
CA GLY A 270 23.60 -0.55 6.57
C GLY A 270 25.10 -0.66 6.81
N THR A 271 25.86 -0.63 5.72
CA THR A 271 27.33 -0.73 5.70
C THR A 271 27.96 0.65 5.49
N GLY A 272 28.01 1.50 6.52
CA GLY A 272 28.64 2.82 6.38
C GLY A 272 28.48 3.78 7.56
N LYS A 273 29.08 4.96 7.43
CA LYS A 273 29.01 6.06 8.42
C LYS A 273 27.63 6.73 8.51
N VAL A 274 26.75 6.53 7.53
CA VAL A 274 25.39 7.07 7.51
C VAL A 274 24.42 5.97 7.90
N ARG A 275 23.62 6.19 8.95
CA ARG A 275 22.54 5.28 9.37
C ARG A 275 21.45 5.30 8.31
N ALA A 276 21.50 4.38 7.34
CA ALA A 276 20.48 4.26 6.30
C ALA A 276 19.14 3.81 6.89
N LEU A 277 19.19 2.87 7.84
CA LEU A 277 18.03 2.35 8.58
C LEU A 277 18.38 2.29 10.07
N TRP A 278 17.50 2.76 10.95
CA TRP A 278 17.70 2.63 12.41
C TRP A 278 16.40 2.63 13.19
N ILE A 279 16.47 2.10 14.42
CA ILE A 279 15.37 2.11 15.39
C ILE A 279 15.71 3.09 16.51
N SER A 280 14.73 3.90 16.91
CA SER A 280 14.83 4.89 17.98
C SER A 280 13.77 4.58 19.04
N GLU A 281 14.21 4.20 20.24
CA GLU A 281 13.30 3.98 21.38
C GLU A 281 12.99 5.32 22.04
N ARG A 282 11.72 5.72 22.00
CA ARG A 282 11.25 6.99 22.57
C ARG A 282 10.67 6.80 23.96
N SER A 283 10.12 5.63 24.22
CA SER A 283 9.68 5.22 25.55
C SER A 283 9.92 3.71 25.71
N PRO A 284 10.70 3.29 26.71
CA PRO A 284 11.06 1.89 26.89
C PRO A 284 9.87 0.95 26.85
N GLY A 285 9.92 -0.03 25.93
CA GLY A 285 8.88 -1.05 25.75
C GLY A 285 7.48 -0.52 25.37
N ARG A 286 7.34 0.76 25.01
CA ARG A 286 6.03 1.37 24.71
C ARG A 286 5.97 2.20 23.44
N HIS A 287 7.08 2.76 22.99
CA HIS A 287 7.12 3.60 21.80
C HIS A 287 8.47 3.52 21.10
N VAL A 288 8.45 3.02 19.87
CA VAL A 288 9.62 2.99 18.99
C VAL A 288 9.31 3.67 17.66
N GLU A 289 10.33 4.28 17.08
CA GLU A 289 10.30 4.88 15.74
C GLU A 289 11.35 4.18 14.87
N LEU A 290 10.93 3.66 13.71
CA LEU A 290 11.82 3.09 12.71
C LEU A 290 12.00 4.09 11.58
N HIS A 291 13.25 4.41 11.27
CA HIS A 291 13.59 5.39 10.24
C HIS A 291 14.40 4.74 9.14
N ALA A 292 13.83 4.66 7.95
CA ALA A 292 14.49 4.18 6.75
C ALA A 292 14.85 5.38 5.86
N GLY A 293 15.92 6.08 6.22
CA GLY A 293 16.40 7.28 5.53
C GLY A 293 16.73 7.06 4.05
N TYR A 294 17.11 5.85 3.64
CA TYR A 294 17.42 5.50 2.25
C TYR A 294 16.21 5.48 1.30
N ILE A 295 15.00 5.36 1.86
CA ILE A 295 13.71 5.40 1.16
C ILE A 295 12.76 6.46 1.73
N GLY A 296 13.24 7.34 2.62
CA GLY A 296 12.42 8.40 3.21
C GLY A 296 11.24 7.91 4.07
N VAL A 297 11.25 6.65 4.52
CA VAL A 297 10.13 6.08 5.29
C VAL A 297 10.34 6.29 6.79
N THR A 298 9.26 6.58 7.50
CA THR A 298 9.24 6.58 8.97
C THR A 298 8.03 5.80 9.45
N VAL A 299 8.24 4.89 10.40
CA VAL A 299 7.19 4.07 11.01
C VAL A 299 7.22 4.26 12.52
N ILE A 300 6.08 4.58 13.11
CA ILE A 300 5.89 4.66 14.56
C ILE A 300 5.10 3.43 15.00
N VAL A 301 5.60 2.74 16.03
CA VAL A 301 4.88 1.65 16.69
C VAL A 301 4.77 1.96 18.17
N ARG A 302 3.56 1.84 18.72
CA ARG A 302 3.30 2.01 20.15
C ARG A 302 2.52 0.85 20.70
N GLN A 303 2.75 0.54 21.98
CA GLN A 303 1.86 -0.32 22.76
C GLN A 303 1.05 0.54 23.74
N LEU A 304 -0.27 0.41 23.68
CA LEU A 304 -1.22 1.12 24.53
C LEU A 304 -2.22 0.12 25.11
N GLY A 305 -2.20 -0.04 26.43
CA GLY A 305 -2.83 -1.18 27.08
C GLY A 305 -2.24 -2.49 26.54
N ARG A 306 -3.09 -3.33 25.96
CA ARG A 306 -2.71 -4.65 25.43
C ARG A 306 -2.56 -4.69 23.90
N TYR A 307 -2.68 -3.56 23.22
CA TYR A 307 -2.73 -3.53 21.76
C TYR A 307 -1.72 -2.55 21.19
N LEU A 308 -1.40 -2.76 19.91
CA LEU A 308 -0.41 -1.99 19.19
C LEU A 308 -1.10 -0.96 18.28
N THR A 309 -0.48 0.21 18.15
CA THR A 309 -0.84 1.20 17.12
C THR A 309 0.32 1.38 16.16
N LEU A 310 -0.01 1.74 14.91
CA LEU A 310 0.96 1.94 13.85
C LEU A 310 0.67 3.26 13.12
N ALA A 311 1.72 4.02 12.81
CA ALA A 311 1.65 5.13 11.88
C ALA A 311 2.83 5.11 10.91
N VAL A 312 2.58 5.41 9.63
CA VAL A 312 3.58 5.34 8.56
C VAL A 312 3.57 6.62 7.76
N ARG A 313 4.75 7.19 7.53
CA ARG A 313 5.01 8.22 6.52
C ARG A 313 5.88 7.63 5.41
N ILE A 314 5.46 7.78 4.17
CA ILE A 314 6.15 7.21 2.99
C ILE A 314 6.10 8.21 1.83
N PRO A 315 7.14 8.32 0.99
CA PRO A 315 7.05 9.08 -0.25
C PRO A 315 5.99 8.52 -1.20
N GLU A 316 5.23 9.39 -1.85
CA GLU A 316 4.12 9.01 -2.74
C GLU A 316 4.58 8.05 -3.85
N GLU A 317 5.72 8.32 -4.46
CA GLU A 317 6.31 7.48 -5.51
C GLU A 317 6.62 6.05 -5.06
N LEU A 318 7.02 5.85 -3.80
CA LEU A 318 7.29 4.50 -3.27
C LEU A 318 6.01 3.82 -2.81
N ALA A 319 5.04 4.56 -2.30
CA ALA A 319 3.71 4.02 -1.99
C ALA A 319 2.99 3.48 -3.24
N GLN A 320 3.29 4.04 -4.42
CA GLN A 320 2.71 3.65 -5.70
C GLN A 320 3.57 2.64 -6.48
N ALA A 321 4.76 2.29 -6.00
CA ALA A 321 5.66 1.33 -6.63
C ALA A 321 5.38 -0.11 -6.17
N TYR A 322 4.30 -0.70 -6.69
CA TYR A 322 3.87 -2.07 -6.40
C TYR A 322 3.46 -2.78 -7.70
N ASP A 323 3.46 -4.12 -7.68
CA ASP A 323 3.05 -4.93 -8.83
C ASP A 323 1.56 -5.33 -8.78
N ALA A 324 1.04 -5.85 -9.90
CA ALA A 324 -0.37 -6.24 -10.01
C ALA A 324 -0.76 -7.45 -9.12
N THR A 325 0.22 -8.17 -8.55
CA THR A 325 -0.03 -9.28 -7.61
C THR A 325 -0.17 -8.81 -6.16
N GLN A 326 0.11 -7.54 -5.89
CA GLN A 326 0.04 -6.89 -4.58
C GLN A 326 -1.21 -6.00 -4.44
N ASP A 327 -2.35 -6.48 -4.94
CA ASP A 327 -3.62 -5.72 -4.98
C ASP A 327 -4.23 -5.47 -3.59
N LEU A 328 -4.00 -6.39 -2.65
CA LEU A 328 -4.44 -6.27 -1.26
C LEU A 328 -3.42 -5.50 -0.42
N GLN A 329 -3.66 -4.20 -0.24
CA GLN A 329 -2.90 -3.32 0.65
C GLN A 329 -3.84 -2.36 1.37
N LEU A 330 -4.01 -2.52 2.68
CA LEU A 330 -5.00 -1.73 3.43
C LEU A 330 -4.68 -0.22 3.39
N CYS A 331 -3.41 0.19 3.49
CA CYS A 331 -3.05 1.61 3.44
C CYS A 331 -3.35 2.25 2.08
N LEU A 332 -3.40 1.48 0.99
CA LEU A 332 -3.63 2.01 -0.36
C LEU A 332 -5.11 1.99 -0.77
N ASN A 333 -5.77 0.85 -0.53
CA ASN A 333 -7.11 0.55 -1.05
C ASN A 333 -8.18 0.51 0.05
N GLY A 334 -7.76 0.51 1.32
CA GLY A 334 -8.66 0.29 2.44
C GLY A 334 -9.01 -1.19 2.65
N CYS A 335 -9.95 -1.43 3.55
CA CYS A 335 -10.43 -2.75 3.89
C CYS A 335 -11.43 -3.25 2.83
N PRO A 336 -11.42 -4.55 2.50
CA PRO A 336 -12.44 -5.16 1.65
C PRO A 336 -13.84 -4.89 2.19
N SER A 337 -14.83 -4.74 1.30
CA SER A 337 -16.20 -4.37 1.72
C SER A 337 -16.83 -5.31 2.75
N GLY A 338 -16.49 -6.61 2.72
CA GLY A 338 -16.96 -7.59 3.72
C GLY A 338 -16.31 -7.47 5.10
N GLU A 339 -15.16 -6.78 5.18
CA GLU A 339 -14.42 -6.54 6.43
C GLU A 339 -14.71 -5.16 7.02
N ARG A 340 -15.53 -4.33 6.36
CA ARG A 340 -15.86 -2.98 6.82
C ARG A 340 -17.02 -3.01 7.83
N ILE A 341 -16.80 -2.37 8.97
CA ILE A 341 -17.81 -2.17 10.02
C ILE A 341 -18.60 -0.88 9.75
N ASP A 342 -17.97 0.10 9.10
CA ASP A 342 -18.61 1.36 8.74
C ASP A 342 -19.61 1.19 7.58
N ARG A 343 -20.85 1.64 7.76
CA ARG A 343 -21.85 1.66 6.67
C ARG A 343 -21.78 3.00 5.95
N GLY A 344 -21.03 3.05 4.85
CA GLY A 344 -20.97 4.24 3.99
C GLY A 344 -20.26 5.44 4.63
N GLY A 345 -19.19 5.20 5.39
CA GLY A 345 -18.41 6.26 6.05
C GLY A 345 -19.04 6.79 7.35
N HIS A 346 -20.05 6.10 7.88
CA HIS A 346 -20.57 6.32 9.22
C HIS A 346 -20.19 5.14 10.12
N LEU A 347 -19.55 5.46 11.24
CA LEU A 347 -19.43 4.57 12.40
C LEU A 347 -20.81 4.48 13.05
N PRO A 348 -21.57 3.38 12.88
CA PRO A 348 -22.84 3.24 13.57
C PRO A 348 -22.57 3.19 15.06
N LEU A 349 -23.36 3.91 15.86
CA LEU A 349 -23.37 3.66 17.30
C LEU A 349 -23.75 2.18 17.51
N PRO A 350 -23.01 1.43 18.34
CA PRO A 350 -23.35 0.04 18.60
C PRO A 350 -24.80 -0.06 19.08
N LEU A 351 -25.62 -0.90 18.44
CA LEU A 351 -26.94 -1.25 18.98
C LEU A 351 -26.72 -1.84 20.38
N GLN A 352 -27.60 -1.51 21.33
CA GLN A 352 -27.55 -1.99 22.73
C GLN A 352 -27.34 -3.51 22.89
N SER A 353 -27.67 -4.31 21.87
CA SER A 353 -27.47 -5.77 21.86
C SER A 353 -26.03 -6.25 21.65
N TYR A 354 -25.11 -5.37 21.20
CA TYR A 354 -23.69 -5.67 20.96
C TYR A 354 -22.75 -4.89 21.89
N ALA A 355 -23.30 -4.07 22.78
CA ALA A 355 -22.52 -3.39 23.80
C ALA A 355 -22.02 -4.42 24.83
N ALA A 356 -20.79 -4.23 25.31
CA ALA A 356 -20.26 -5.06 26.38
C ALA A 356 -21.22 -5.02 27.60
N PRO A 357 -21.53 -6.14 28.27
CA PRO A 357 -22.50 -6.20 29.38
C PRO A 357 -22.19 -5.29 30.57
N GLN A 358 -20.96 -4.79 30.66
CA GLN A 358 -20.47 -3.81 31.65
C GLN A 358 -19.76 -2.62 30.97
N GLY A 359 -20.12 -2.31 29.73
CA GLY A 359 -19.49 -1.28 28.91
C GLY A 359 -19.92 0.15 29.26
N PHE A 360 -19.21 1.12 28.71
CA PHE A 360 -19.56 2.54 28.85
C PHE A 360 -20.97 2.82 28.29
N GLY A 361 -21.72 3.72 28.93
CA GLY A 361 -22.86 4.37 28.28
C GLY A 361 -22.38 5.41 27.26
N VAL A 362 -23.23 5.77 26.29
CA VAL A 362 -22.87 6.73 25.21
C VAL A 362 -22.33 8.04 25.78
N GLU A 363 -22.96 8.59 26.81
CA GLU A 363 -22.52 9.87 27.40
C GLU A 363 -21.22 9.71 28.20
N GLY A 364 -21.09 8.62 28.97
CA GLY A 364 -19.85 8.31 29.70
C GLY A 364 -18.66 8.07 28.78
N ALA A 365 -18.86 7.40 27.63
CA ALA A 365 -17.83 7.23 26.61
C ALA A 365 -17.40 8.58 26.02
N ARG A 366 -18.36 9.46 25.70
CA ARG A 366 -18.09 10.81 25.17
C ARG A 366 -17.32 11.67 26.16
N GLU A 367 -17.73 11.67 27.43
CA GLU A 367 -17.03 12.40 28.49
C GLU A 367 -15.59 11.92 28.64
N ARG A 368 -15.40 10.59 28.74
CA ARG A 368 -14.07 9.99 28.87
C ARG A 368 -13.15 10.31 27.71
N CYS A 369 -13.65 10.27 26.47
CA CYS A 369 -12.87 10.61 25.28
C CYS A 369 -12.54 12.10 25.22
N ARG A 370 -13.46 12.97 25.68
CA ARG A 370 -13.30 14.44 25.65
C ARG A 370 -12.17 14.93 26.55
N GLU A 371 -11.79 14.17 27.58
CA GLU A 371 -10.65 14.49 28.46
C GLU A 371 -9.31 14.63 27.71
N GLN A 372 -9.11 13.89 26.61
CA GLN A 372 -7.88 13.94 25.80
C GLN A 372 -8.12 14.40 24.35
N LEU A 373 -9.34 14.22 23.84
CA LEU A 373 -9.72 14.54 22.46
C LEU A 373 -10.81 15.62 22.47
N GLU A 374 -10.40 16.87 22.64
CA GLU A 374 -11.33 18.02 22.71
C GLU A 374 -12.13 18.22 21.42
N VAL A 375 -11.48 17.97 20.28
CA VAL A 375 -12.09 18.13 18.94
C VAL A 375 -12.86 16.87 18.58
N GLN A 376 -14.15 17.02 18.25
CA GLN A 376 -15.03 15.94 17.81
C GLN A 376 -14.79 15.55 16.35
N ASP A 377 -13.54 15.20 16.03
CA ASP A 377 -13.14 14.65 14.74
C ASP A 377 -13.21 13.11 14.73
N ILE A 378 -12.75 12.49 13.65
CA ILE A 378 -12.71 11.03 13.53
C ILE A 378 -12.02 10.34 14.72
N TYR A 379 -10.99 10.91 15.35
CA TYR A 379 -10.26 10.26 16.44
C TYR A 379 -11.13 10.25 17.71
N PHE A 380 -11.85 11.34 17.97
CA PHE A 380 -12.85 11.37 19.03
C PHE A 380 -13.96 10.34 18.80
N HIS A 381 -14.53 10.29 17.59
CA HIS A 381 -15.61 9.36 17.28
C HIS A 381 -15.16 7.88 17.32
N SER A 382 -13.92 7.63 16.92
CA SER A 382 -13.26 6.32 17.03
C SER A 382 -13.09 5.91 18.48
N CYS A 383 -12.56 6.80 19.33
CA CYS A 383 -12.49 6.57 20.77
C CYS A 383 -13.85 6.22 21.36
N VAL A 384 -14.90 6.99 21.03
CA VAL A 384 -16.26 6.72 21.54
C VAL A 384 -16.76 5.36 21.07
N PHE A 385 -16.51 5.00 19.81
CA PHE A 385 -16.90 3.70 19.27
C PHE A 385 -16.18 2.56 20.01
N ASP A 386 -14.85 2.61 20.11
CA ASP A 386 -14.03 1.65 20.83
C ASP A 386 -14.51 1.42 22.28
N LEU A 387 -14.79 2.50 23.02
CA LEU A 387 -15.26 2.39 24.41
C LEU A 387 -16.62 1.70 24.53
N LEU A 388 -17.51 1.93 23.56
CA LEU A 388 -18.84 1.31 23.52
C LEU A 388 -18.79 -0.17 23.10
N THR A 389 -17.91 -0.52 22.17
CA THR A 389 -17.78 -1.89 21.64
C THR A 389 -16.96 -2.78 22.56
N THR A 390 -15.92 -2.24 23.20
CA THR A 390 -14.96 -3.04 23.98
C THR A 390 -15.09 -2.88 25.50
N GLY A 391 -15.52 -1.71 25.97
CA GLY A 391 -15.49 -1.36 27.39
C GLY A 391 -14.09 -1.04 27.94
N ASP A 392 -13.03 -1.02 27.11
CA ASP A 392 -11.64 -0.81 27.57
C ASP A 392 -11.22 0.66 27.45
N ALA A 393 -11.00 1.32 28.59
CA ALA A 393 -10.58 2.73 28.66
C ALA A 393 -9.22 3.02 28.02
N ASN A 394 -8.37 2.01 27.77
CA ASN A 394 -7.08 2.20 27.11
C ASN A 394 -7.22 2.66 25.66
N PHE A 395 -8.38 2.42 25.03
CA PHE A 395 -8.65 2.91 23.67
C PHE A 395 -8.72 4.44 23.58
N THR A 396 -8.99 5.13 24.69
CA THR A 396 -8.83 6.60 24.74
C THR A 396 -7.40 7.03 24.48
N ALA A 397 -6.43 6.35 25.12
CA ALA A 397 -5.01 6.63 24.92
C ALA A 397 -4.55 6.23 23.50
N ALA A 398 -5.13 5.17 22.93
CA ALA A 398 -4.88 4.73 21.55
C ALA A 398 -5.29 5.78 20.53
N ALA A 399 -6.53 6.29 20.62
CA ALA A 399 -7.02 7.33 19.74
C ALA A 399 -6.25 8.66 19.89
N TYR A 400 -5.94 9.06 21.13
CA TYR A 400 -5.11 10.24 21.39
C TYR A 400 -3.70 10.12 20.79
N SER A 401 -3.04 8.97 21.00
CA SER A 401 -1.71 8.72 20.45
C SER A 401 -1.71 8.70 18.92
N ALA A 402 -2.71 8.07 18.30
CA ALA A 402 -2.86 8.05 16.85
C ALA A 402 -3.06 9.46 16.26
N GLN A 403 -3.80 10.33 16.95
CA GLN A 403 -3.93 11.74 16.58
C GLN A 403 -2.56 12.45 16.65
N LYS A 404 -1.76 12.22 17.70
CA LYS A 404 -0.41 12.79 17.81
C LYS A 404 0.56 12.26 16.75
N ASP A 405 0.46 10.99 16.40
CA ASP A 405 1.27 10.40 15.34
C ASP A 405 0.92 11.01 13.98
N MET A 406 -0.37 11.22 13.71
CA MET A 406 -0.84 11.97 12.54
C MET A 406 -0.33 13.41 12.53
N GLU A 407 -0.42 14.14 13.65
CA GLU A 407 0.10 15.52 13.75
C GLU A 407 1.62 15.58 13.50
N SER A 408 2.36 14.51 13.79
CA SER A 408 3.82 14.44 13.59
C SER A 408 4.24 14.03 12.16
N LEU A 409 3.48 13.14 11.52
CA LEU A 409 3.89 12.50 10.27
C LEU A 409 3.13 13.01 9.05
N HIS A 410 1.90 13.50 9.20
CA HIS A 410 1.06 13.88 8.08
C HIS A 410 1.51 15.21 7.45
N PRO A 411 1.84 15.24 6.13
CA PRO A 411 2.49 16.40 5.51
C PRO A 411 1.57 17.61 5.32
N HIS A 412 0.25 17.38 5.21
CA HIS A 412 -0.75 18.43 4.97
C HIS A 412 -1.58 18.70 6.22
N ARG A 413 -1.36 19.86 6.85
CA ARG A 413 -2.06 20.28 8.08
C ARG A 413 -3.56 20.51 7.87
N ASP A 414 -3.93 20.97 6.68
CA ASP A 414 -5.32 21.16 6.23
C ASP A 414 -6.13 19.85 6.22
N LYS A 415 -5.46 18.70 6.10
CA LYS A 415 -6.09 17.38 6.11
C LYS A 415 -6.00 16.65 7.46
N TRP A 416 -5.49 17.29 8.50
CA TRP A 416 -5.36 16.64 9.82
C TRP A 416 -6.72 16.25 10.42
N ARG A 417 -7.71 17.13 10.24
CA ARG A 417 -9.06 16.96 10.77
C ARG A 417 -9.96 16.37 9.71
N ILE A 418 -10.56 15.23 10.03
CA ILE A 418 -11.64 14.63 9.24
C ILE A 418 -12.86 14.62 10.15
N TYR A 419 -13.96 15.19 9.67
CA TYR A 419 -15.21 15.20 10.41
C TYR A 419 -16.19 14.21 9.79
N PRO A 420 -16.98 13.47 10.60
CA PRO A 420 -18.02 12.61 10.06
C PRO A 420 -19.00 13.40 9.19
N ARG A 421 -19.54 12.79 8.13
CA ARG A 421 -20.56 13.37 7.26
C ARG A 421 -21.91 13.50 8.00
N GLY A 422 -21.98 14.47 8.90
CA GLY A 422 -23.15 14.77 9.74
C GLY A 422 -22.90 15.92 10.71
N SER A 423 -21.64 16.32 10.94
CA SER A 423 -21.31 17.57 11.66
C SER A 423 -21.27 18.80 10.75
N ALA A 424 -21.07 18.61 9.44
CA ALA A 424 -21.08 19.68 8.45
C ALA A 424 -22.47 20.32 8.25
N THR A 425 -23.55 19.67 8.70
CA THR A 425 -24.90 20.24 8.68
C THR A 425 -25.19 21.20 9.83
N ALA A 426 -24.27 21.39 10.78
CA ALA A 426 -24.39 22.43 11.81
C ALA A 426 -23.62 23.73 11.48
N ALA A 427 -22.79 23.73 10.42
CA ALA A 427 -21.90 24.85 10.11
C ALA A 427 -21.88 25.22 8.61
N SER A 428 -22.99 25.05 7.89
CA SER A 428 -23.25 25.76 6.62
C SER A 428 -24.65 25.45 6.09
N HIS A 429 -25.68 26.01 6.71
CA HIS A 429 -26.95 26.33 6.07
C HIS A 429 -27.69 27.36 6.94
N SER A 430 -27.16 28.58 7.02
CA SER A 430 -28.04 29.74 7.15
C SER A 430 -28.59 30.06 5.76
N ASP A 431 -29.35 29.12 5.20
CA ASP A 431 -30.14 29.43 4.02
C ASP A 431 -31.30 30.30 4.48
N SER A 432 -31.33 31.51 3.94
CA SER A 432 -32.35 32.54 4.09
C SER A 432 -33.67 32.15 3.41
N HIS A 433 -34.14 30.92 3.66
CA HIS A 433 -35.35 30.37 3.10
C HIS A 433 -36.68 30.83 3.73
N PRO A 434 -36.78 31.28 5.01
CA PRO A 434 -38.06 31.81 5.51
C PRO A 434 -38.34 33.23 4.99
N ILE A 435 -37.30 34.03 4.71
CA ILE A 435 -37.45 35.44 4.27
C ILE A 435 -37.88 35.50 2.79
N LYS A 436 -37.31 34.65 1.93
CA LYS A 436 -37.72 34.60 0.50
C LYS A 436 -39.14 34.06 0.31
N ARG A 437 -39.61 33.14 1.16
CA ARG A 437 -41.01 32.67 1.14
C ARG A 437 -41.98 33.74 1.64
N LEU A 438 -41.61 34.51 2.66
CA LEU A 438 -42.45 35.60 3.15
C LEU A 438 -42.55 36.75 2.13
N ALA A 439 -41.44 37.09 1.46
CA ALA A 439 -41.43 38.10 0.41
C ALA A 439 -42.27 37.68 -0.82
N LEU A 440 -42.21 36.41 -1.22
CA LEU A 440 -43.02 35.89 -2.33
C LEU A 440 -44.51 35.85 -1.98
N LEU A 441 -44.87 35.50 -0.74
CA LEU A 441 -46.25 35.53 -0.25
C LEU A 441 -46.80 36.96 -0.15
N LEU A 442 -45.98 37.92 0.28
CA LEU A 442 -46.35 39.35 0.29
C LEU A 442 -46.52 39.93 -1.12
N LEU A 443 -45.67 39.53 -2.07
CA LEU A 443 -45.80 39.92 -3.49
C LEU A 443 -47.07 39.33 -4.12
N CYS A 444 -47.42 38.07 -3.83
CA CYS A 444 -48.67 37.48 -4.30
C CYS A 444 -49.92 38.11 -3.66
N ALA A 445 -49.86 38.48 -2.37
CA ALA A 445 -50.96 39.17 -1.69
C ALA A 445 -51.20 40.59 -2.23
N LEU A 446 -50.14 41.34 -2.53
CA LEU A 446 -50.23 42.68 -3.14
C LEU A 446 -50.73 42.65 -4.58
N SER A 447 -50.41 41.57 -5.33
CA SER A 447 -50.91 41.37 -6.71
C SER A 447 -52.42 41.08 -6.76
N SER A 448 -53.01 40.62 -5.66
CA SER A 448 -54.43 40.27 -5.56
C SER A 448 -55.31 41.45 -5.11
N ALA A 449 -54.70 42.56 -4.71
CA ALA A 449 -55.38 43.78 -4.25
C ALA A 449 -55.39 44.91 -5.29
N LEU A 450 -54.79 44.68 -6.47
CA LEU A 450 -54.89 45.54 -7.66
C LEU A 450 -55.54 44.77 -8.83
N ILE A 451 -56.79 44.33 -8.63
CA ILE A 451 -57.76 44.06 -9.71
C ILE A 451 -59.12 44.59 -9.24
#